data_AF-A0A554KI20-F1
#
_entry.id   AF-A0A554KI20-F1
#
_cell.length_a   1.000
_cell.length_b   1.000
_cell.length_c   1.000
_cell.angle_alpha   90.00
_cell.angle_beta   90.00
_cell.angle_gamma   90.00
#
_symmetry.space_group_name_H-M   'P 1'
#
loop_
_entity.id
_entity.type
_entity.pdbx_description
1 polymer ?
#
loop_
_entity_poly.entity_id
_entity_poly.type
_entity_poly.pdbx_seq_one_letter_code
_entity_poly.pdbx_strand_id
1 'polypeptide(L)'
;MLCYTRLGVFFLFHYLYNTYVLFIFIFVSGFFAYLAYPPAKLSVAAFFFLIPLFLFLRCKLGKRETFLGGFAAGTFFSGFALRWLFFMIPVDWLGLPESMTVVWLMFFWGSIVCIIGCFWGLFAIFAQKHIQNIHWHSFIIIPSLWVLAEYLWTLTITLFWNGGGSILGVHWQYGAVADMLAAIPIILPITRLGGPFFGSFFVVFINLTLFLALCTIPSISPNTSKKTVRLLAIALIAIITLLISAYAPFVFQKESSTPLRVALVQTSIPPSPFGKTLMDSTTWEHYHTAIRNAAADKPDVIVLPETRGFFHKEPLVAPSIASSLGALAEHSLLIIDSGFASVNGAARLQTFYVDAREGPVAVYYKNLLVPIGEHLPTIIKLVAAIFPESTAPLNMLDTATGREPAKPAPHSVSWNGVSFGTLACSGIFSSILYRNLVREGANILINSASHAVFRQNKQLSAQIEAKGAVQAASLMRPFLQTANGGALFVIAKDGRKIVYKEPISSGSFSYTSIEISPSYISTPFKWFGNWIVWASALIYGGYLLSTQKQLMRTRES
;
A
#
# COMPACT_ATOMS: atom_id res chain seq x y z
N MET A 1 4.93 39.42 42.24
CA MET A 1 5.99 40.44 42.10
C MET A 1 7.23 39.85 42.76
N LEU A 2 8.32 39.70 41.98
CA LEU A 2 9.70 39.35 42.38
C LEU A 2 9.98 37.95 42.99
N CYS A 3 10.40 36.99 42.15
CA CYS A 3 11.70 36.31 42.27
C CYS A 3 11.91 35.33 41.07
N TYR A 4 12.32 35.86 39.92
CA TYR A 4 12.85 35.05 38.81
C TYR A 4 13.99 35.83 38.16
N THR A 5 15.18 35.67 38.71
CA THR A 5 16.43 36.20 38.14
C THR A 5 17.57 35.26 38.49
N ARG A 6 18.01 34.44 37.53
CA ARG A 6 19.40 34.40 37.01
C ARG A 6 19.66 33.15 36.16
N LEU A 7 20.53 33.35 35.16
CA LEU A 7 20.98 32.49 34.04
C LEU A 7 20.07 32.59 32.79
N GLY A 8 20.19 33.59 31.90
CA GLY A 8 21.32 34.48 31.59
C GLY A 8 21.85 34.31 30.15
N VAL A 9 21.39 33.30 29.39
CA VAL A 9 21.83 33.08 27.99
C VAL A 9 20.69 32.79 27.00
N PHE A 10 19.50 32.37 27.45
CA PHE A 10 18.42 31.95 26.53
C PHE A 10 17.32 32.98 26.26
N PHE A 11 17.31 34.12 26.97
CA PHE A 11 16.16 35.03 26.93
C PHE A 11 16.13 35.98 25.73
N LEU A 12 17.27 36.23 25.09
CA LEU A 12 17.31 37.04 23.86
C LEU A 12 16.95 36.25 22.58
N PHE A 13 16.83 34.91 22.68
CA PHE A 13 16.35 34.02 21.61
C PHE A 13 14.82 33.81 21.63
N HIS A 14 14.11 34.34 22.64
CA HIS A 14 12.85 33.74 23.09
C HIS A 14 11.55 34.41 22.60
N TYR A 15 11.61 35.49 21.80
CA TYR A 15 10.36 36.18 21.40
C TYR A 15 10.25 36.58 19.91
N LEU A 16 11.37 36.69 19.19
CA LEU A 16 11.39 37.10 17.77
C LEU A 16 12.12 36.11 16.85
N TYR A 17 12.58 34.97 17.39
CA TYR A 17 13.31 33.92 16.69
C TYR A 17 12.48 32.62 16.77
N ASN A 18 11.79 32.14 15.74
CA ASN A 18 11.56 32.66 14.42
C ASN A 18 10.40 31.82 13.87
N THR A 19 9.28 32.41 13.44
CA THR A 19 8.18 31.63 12.82
C THR A 19 8.73 30.71 11.73
N TYR A 20 9.76 31.17 11.00
CA TYR A 20 10.51 30.42 9.99
C TYR A 20 11.24 29.18 10.51
N VAL A 21 11.85 29.21 11.71
CA VAL A 21 12.53 28.03 12.29
C VAL A 21 11.51 26.96 12.70
N LEU A 22 10.32 27.38 13.15
CA LEU A 22 9.20 26.45 13.40
C LEU A 22 8.70 25.79 12.11
N PHE A 23 8.72 26.52 10.99
CA PHE A 23 8.40 25.96 9.67
C PHE A 23 9.42 24.95 9.17
N ILE A 24 10.70 25.05 9.57
CA ILE A 24 11.70 24.02 9.21
C ILE A 24 11.30 22.65 9.76
N PHE A 25 10.79 22.57 11.00
CA PHE A 25 10.37 21.28 11.58
C PHE A 25 9.28 20.58 10.79
N ILE A 26 8.37 21.33 10.16
CA ILE A 26 7.32 20.78 9.30
C ILE A 26 7.92 20.05 8.09
N PHE A 27 8.85 20.71 7.39
CA PHE A 27 9.53 20.11 6.24
C PHE A 27 10.46 18.97 6.64
N VAL A 28 11.13 19.07 7.79
CA VAL A 28 11.96 17.97 8.33
C VAL A 28 11.10 16.75 8.64
N SER A 29 9.89 16.92 9.18
CA SER A 29 8.95 15.81 9.41
C SER A 29 8.56 15.13 8.10
N GLY A 30 8.13 15.89 7.10
CA GLY A 30 7.78 15.35 5.78
C GLY A 30 8.97 14.70 5.07
N PHE A 31 10.17 15.26 5.23
CA PHE A 31 11.40 14.72 4.67
C PHE A 31 11.82 13.41 5.34
N PHE A 32 11.77 13.30 6.68
CA PHE A 32 12.01 12.05 7.37
C PHE A 32 10.96 10.99 7.03
N ALA A 33 9.71 11.37 6.84
CA ALA A 33 8.68 10.45 6.37
C ALA A 33 9.03 9.91 4.98
N TYR A 34 9.48 10.77 4.07
CA TYR A 34 9.96 10.36 2.75
C TYR A 34 11.20 9.46 2.83
N LEU A 35 12.18 9.76 3.69
CA LEU A 35 13.38 8.94 3.88
C LEU A 35 13.10 7.58 4.54
N ALA A 36 12.04 7.49 5.34
CA ALA A 36 11.57 6.24 5.92
C ALA A 36 10.79 5.38 4.92
N TYR A 37 10.19 6.02 3.91
CA TYR A 37 9.32 5.38 2.95
C TYR A 37 10.12 4.80 1.77
N PRO A 38 9.76 3.61 1.26
CA PRO A 38 10.43 3.02 0.09
C PRO A 38 10.46 3.99 -1.11
N PRO A 39 11.59 4.09 -1.85
CA PRO A 39 12.78 3.23 -1.82
C PRO A 39 13.85 3.65 -0.82
N ALA A 40 13.63 4.71 -0.03
CA ALA A 40 14.67 5.21 0.84
C ALA A 40 14.98 4.16 1.91
N LYS A 41 16.25 3.73 1.96
CA LYS A 41 16.71 2.62 2.80
C LYS A 41 16.87 2.99 4.27
N LEU A 42 16.41 4.18 4.70
CA LEU A 42 16.58 4.68 6.06
C LEU A 42 15.37 4.30 6.93
N SER A 43 15.15 3.00 7.07
CA SER A 43 13.98 2.45 7.77
C SER A 43 13.85 2.91 9.22
N VAL A 44 14.98 3.19 9.88
CA VAL A 44 15.02 3.75 11.24
C VAL A 44 14.28 5.09 11.33
N ALA A 45 14.27 5.90 10.26
CA ALA A 45 13.56 7.19 10.24
C ALA A 45 12.04 7.04 10.44
N ALA A 46 11.47 5.85 10.22
CA ALA A 46 10.06 5.55 10.48
C ALA A 46 9.67 5.83 11.95
N PHE A 47 10.62 5.75 12.88
CA PHE A 47 10.38 5.98 14.30
C PHE A 47 10.62 7.42 14.76
N PHE A 48 11.13 8.29 13.88
CA PHE A 48 11.47 9.68 14.21
C PHE A 48 10.73 10.71 13.37
N PHE A 49 10.04 10.32 12.29
CA PHE A 49 9.50 11.29 11.34
C PHE A 49 8.42 12.22 11.93
N LEU A 50 7.65 11.81 12.94
CA LEU A 50 6.66 12.66 13.57
C LEU A 50 7.23 13.53 14.69
N ILE A 51 8.45 13.26 15.17
CA ILE A 51 9.04 14.01 16.29
C ILE A 51 9.15 15.51 15.96
N PRO A 52 9.64 15.94 14.78
CA PRO A 52 9.65 17.36 14.42
C PRO A 52 8.25 17.98 14.38
N LEU A 53 7.24 17.24 13.88
CA LEU A 53 5.85 17.71 13.89
C LEU A 53 5.32 17.83 15.32
N PHE A 54 5.61 16.87 16.21
CA PHE A 54 5.21 16.95 17.62
C PHE A 54 5.88 18.12 18.35
N LEU A 55 7.14 18.44 18.04
CA LEU A 55 7.81 19.64 18.56
C LEU A 55 7.09 20.91 18.10
N PHE A 56 6.73 21.00 16.81
CA PHE A 56 5.91 22.09 16.27
C PHE A 56 4.55 22.20 17.00
N LEU A 57 3.89 21.07 17.26
CA LEU A 57 2.58 21.04 17.95
C LEU A 57 2.65 21.39 19.45
N ARG A 58 3.82 21.37 20.09
CA ARG A 58 3.96 21.87 21.48
C ARG A 58 3.77 23.37 21.57
N CYS A 59 4.02 24.11 20.49
CA CYS A 59 3.83 25.55 20.47
C CYS A 59 2.35 25.90 20.59
N LYS A 60 2.04 27.04 21.25
CA LYS A 60 0.69 27.60 21.30
C LYS A 60 0.34 28.22 19.95
N LEU A 61 -0.13 27.39 19.03
CA LEU A 61 -0.53 27.78 17.67
C LEU A 61 -2.05 27.85 17.55
N GLY A 62 -2.57 28.71 16.68
CA GLY A 62 -3.97 28.67 16.29
C GLY A 62 -4.32 27.43 15.45
N LYS A 63 -5.62 27.18 15.25
CA LYS A 63 -6.08 26.01 14.47
C LYS A 63 -5.62 26.07 13.01
N ARG A 64 -5.55 27.27 12.42
CA ARG A 64 -5.13 27.48 11.04
C ARG A 64 -3.66 27.14 10.84
N GLU A 65 -2.79 27.65 11.70
CA GLU A 65 -1.35 27.41 11.67
C GLU A 65 -1.05 25.93 11.92
N THR A 66 -1.78 25.32 12.85
CA THR A 66 -1.68 23.89 13.15
C THR A 66 -2.08 23.02 11.95
N PHE A 67 -3.20 23.34 11.31
CA PHE A 67 -3.64 22.67 10.09
C PHE A 67 -2.62 22.82 8.98
N LEU A 68 -2.19 24.05 8.67
CA LEU A 68 -1.25 24.34 7.60
C LEU A 68 0.10 23.65 7.83
N GLY A 69 0.54 23.55 9.09
CA GLY A 69 1.76 22.81 9.43
C GLY A 69 1.64 21.31 9.14
N GLY A 70 0.56 20.66 9.61
CA GLY A 70 0.31 19.25 9.28
C GLY A 70 0.11 19.02 7.78
N PHE A 71 -0.63 19.92 7.12
CA PHE A 71 -0.88 19.89 5.68
C PHE A 71 0.41 19.99 4.87
N ALA A 72 1.30 20.93 5.20
CA ALA A 72 2.58 21.08 4.52
C ALA A 72 3.50 19.87 4.73
N ALA A 73 3.55 19.29 5.94
CA ALA A 73 4.31 18.05 6.17
C ALA A 73 3.77 16.88 5.33
N GLY A 74 2.44 16.68 5.34
CA GLY A 74 1.80 15.59 4.61
C GLY A 74 1.89 15.75 3.09
N THR A 75 1.72 16.96 2.56
CA THR A 75 1.88 17.24 1.12
C THR A 75 3.33 17.10 0.67
N PHE A 76 4.29 17.54 1.48
CA PHE A 76 5.71 17.31 1.19
C PHE A 76 6.01 15.81 1.09
N PHE A 77 5.64 15.03 2.13
CA PHE A 77 5.83 13.58 2.13
C PHE A 77 5.19 12.91 0.91
N SER A 78 3.88 13.08 0.74
CA SER A 78 3.12 12.39 -0.31
C SER A 78 3.50 12.86 -1.71
N GLY A 79 3.85 14.14 -1.88
CA GLY A 79 4.32 14.69 -3.15
C GLY A 79 5.58 13.97 -3.66
N PHE A 80 6.58 13.80 -2.79
CA PHE A 80 7.78 13.04 -3.12
C PHE A 80 7.50 11.53 -3.22
N ALA A 81 6.67 10.97 -2.34
CA ALA A 81 6.34 9.55 -2.35
C ALA A 81 5.61 9.12 -3.61
N LEU A 82 4.79 9.99 -4.21
CA LEU A 82 3.98 9.72 -5.41
C LEU A 82 4.53 10.32 -6.71
N ARG A 83 5.74 10.90 -6.68
CA ARG A 83 6.37 11.47 -7.89
C ARG A 83 6.55 10.46 -9.03
N TRP A 84 6.53 9.16 -8.73
CA TRP A 84 6.60 8.10 -9.74
C TRP A 84 5.41 8.14 -10.72
N LEU A 85 4.29 8.79 -10.36
CA LEU A 85 3.16 9.00 -11.28
C LEU A 85 3.59 9.73 -12.57
N PHE A 86 4.53 10.68 -12.48
CA PHE A 86 5.04 11.42 -13.64
C PHE A 86 5.85 10.56 -14.62
N PHE A 87 6.29 9.36 -14.22
CA PHE A 87 6.93 8.42 -15.14
C PHE A 87 5.96 7.76 -16.11
N MET A 88 4.65 8.01 -15.95
CA MET A 88 3.67 7.68 -16.99
C MET A 88 3.79 8.56 -18.24
N ILE A 89 4.48 9.72 -18.21
CA ILE A 89 4.63 10.63 -19.37
C ILE A 89 5.74 10.17 -20.35
N PRO A 90 5.50 10.14 -21.68
CA PRO A 90 4.25 10.47 -22.37
C PRO A 90 3.15 9.41 -22.15
N VAL A 91 1.90 9.84 -22.19
CA VAL A 91 0.73 9.00 -21.87
C VAL A 91 -0.01 8.59 -23.15
N ASP A 92 0.76 8.37 -24.21
CA ASP A 92 0.36 7.93 -25.54
C ASP A 92 -0.47 6.64 -25.52
N TRP A 93 -0.26 5.79 -24.51
CA TRP A 93 -1.06 4.59 -24.28
C TRP A 93 -2.56 4.86 -23.98
N LEU A 94 -2.91 6.09 -23.56
CA LEU A 94 -4.29 6.57 -23.40
C LEU A 94 -4.85 7.23 -24.66
N GLY A 95 -4.08 7.38 -25.73
CA GLY A 95 -4.53 7.98 -26.99
C GLY A 95 -4.91 9.46 -26.91
N LEU A 96 -4.43 10.19 -25.89
CA LEU A 96 -4.70 11.61 -25.67
C LEU A 96 -3.53 12.50 -26.14
N PRO A 97 -3.78 13.78 -26.49
CA PRO A 97 -2.72 14.76 -26.71
C PRO A 97 -1.83 14.94 -25.48
N GLU A 98 -0.53 15.18 -25.69
CA GLU A 98 0.46 15.27 -24.61
C GLU A 98 0.14 16.40 -23.61
N SER A 99 -0.24 17.59 -24.10
CA SER A 99 -0.56 18.76 -23.26
C SER A 99 -1.72 18.51 -22.30
N MET A 100 -2.82 17.92 -22.78
CA MET A 100 -3.95 17.56 -21.93
C MET A 100 -3.55 16.54 -20.87
N THR A 101 -2.65 15.62 -21.21
CA THR A 101 -2.34 14.53 -20.29
C THR A 101 -1.42 14.95 -19.15
N VAL A 102 -0.52 15.91 -19.36
CA VAL A 102 0.23 16.52 -18.27
C VAL A 102 -0.72 17.19 -17.27
N VAL A 103 -1.71 17.93 -17.75
CA VAL A 103 -2.71 18.60 -16.89
C VAL A 103 -3.52 17.58 -16.08
N TRP A 104 -4.05 16.53 -16.72
CA TRP A 104 -4.81 15.50 -16.01
C TRP A 104 -3.98 14.71 -15.01
N LEU A 105 -2.72 14.42 -15.34
CA LEU A 105 -1.81 13.73 -14.42
C LEU A 105 -1.42 14.62 -13.23
N MET A 106 -1.19 15.92 -13.45
CA MET A 106 -0.97 16.89 -12.38
C MET A 106 -2.21 17.03 -11.49
N PHE A 107 -3.41 17.02 -12.06
CA PHE A 107 -4.66 17.02 -11.29
C PHE A 107 -4.81 15.72 -10.48
N PHE A 108 -4.53 14.56 -11.09
CA PHE A 108 -4.56 13.26 -10.42
C PHE A 108 -3.57 13.22 -9.23
N TRP A 109 -2.30 13.48 -9.48
CA TRP A 109 -1.25 13.54 -8.46
C TRP A 109 -1.57 14.60 -7.38
N GLY A 110 -1.90 15.82 -7.80
CA GLY A 110 -2.15 16.95 -6.90
C GLY A 110 -3.34 16.71 -5.98
N SER A 111 -4.42 16.11 -6.48
CA SER A 111 -5.58 15.77 -5.64
C SER A 111 -5.24 14.75 -4.56
N ILE A 112 -4.46 13.69 -4.87
CA ILE A 112 -4.10 12.65 -3.90
C ILE A 112 -3.17 13.23 -2.84
N VAL A 113 -2.18 14.02 -3.26
CA VAL A 113 -1.24 14.72 -2.36
C VAL A 113 -1.99 15.66 -1.43
N CYS A 114 -2.92 16.46 -1.97
CA CYS A 114 -3.75 17.36 -1.17
C CYS A 114 -4.68 16.61 -0.21
N ILE A 115 -5.30 15.50 -0.62
CA ILE A 115 -6.13 14.67 0.26
C ILE A 115 -5.31 14.16 1.44
N ILE A 116 -4.15 13.53 1.19
CA ILE A 116 -3.26 13.02 2.26
C ILE A 116 -2.82 14.19 3.18
N GLY A 117 -2.38 15.31 2.59
CA GLY A 117 -2.03 16.52 3.32
C GLY A 117 -3.15 17.03 4.23
N CYS A 118 -4.39 17.11 3.72
CA CYS A 118 -5.55 17.56 4.49
C CYS A 118 -5.76 16.70 5.74
N PHE A 119 -5.64 15.38 5.63
CA PHE A 119 -5.81 14.50 6.78
C PHE A 119 -4.63 14.52 7.76
N TRP A 120 -3.41 14.81 7.31
CA TRP A 120 -2.29 15.16 8.21
C TRP A 120 -2.55 16.48 8.95
N GLY A 121 -3.11 17.48 8.27
CA GLY A 121 -3.54 18.75 8.88
C GLY A 121 -4.63 18.55 9.94
N LEU A 122 -5.65 17.73 9.64
CA LEU A 122 -6.70 17.37 10.60
C LEU A 122 -6.13 16.61 11.80
N PHE A 123 -5.26 15.63 11.56
CA PHE A 123 -4.54 14.92 12.62
C PHE A 123 -3.79 15.91 13.52
N ALA A 124 -3.05 16.86 12.94
CA ALA A 124 -2.30 17.87 13.68
C ALA A 124 -3.19 18.69 14.61
N ILE A 125 -4.36 19.15 14.15
CA ILE A 125 -5.34 19.90 14.98
C ILE A 125 -5.75 19.07 16.20
N PHE A 126 -6.18 17.83 15.99
CA PHE A 126 -6.71 17.00 17.08
C PHE A 126 -5.60 16.52 18.02
N ALA A 127 -4.40 16.24 17.50
CA ALA A 127 -3.25 15.82 18.29
C ALA A 127 -2.66 16.96 19.13
N GLN A 128 -2.75 18.22 18.68
CA GLN A 128 -2.10 19.36 19.34
C GLN A 128 -2.44 19.46 20.84
N LYS A 129 -3.73 19.36 21.20
CA LYS A 129 -4.17 19.43 22.60
C LYS A 129 -3.52 18.35 23.46
N HIS A 130 -3.36 17.14 22.91
CA HIS A 130 -2.78 15.98 23.60
C HIS A 130 -1.25 16.04 23.70
N ILE A 131 -0.60 16.71 22.74
CA ILE A 131 0.84 16.96 22.72
C ILE A 131 1.24 18.09 23.68
N GLN A 132 0.43 19.14 23.77
CA GLN A 132 0.65 20.24 24.71
C GLN A 132 0.45 19.79 26.16
N ASN A 133 -0.55 18.95 26.41
CA ASN A 133 -0.88 18.43 27.73
C ASN A 133 -0.93 16.90 27.70
N ILE A 134 0.20 16.26 27.97
CA ILE A 134 0.33 14.80 27.90
C ILE A 134 -0.27 14.14 29.14
N HIS A 135 -1.22 13.23 28.89
CA HIS A 135 -1.82 12.34 29.87
C HIS A 135 -1.64 10.89 29.45
N TRP A 136 -1.96 9.95 30.35
CA TRP A 136 -1.82 8.51 30.06
C TRP A 136 -2.64 8.09 28.83
N HIS A 137 -3.84 8.66 28.66
CA HIS A 137 -4.70 8.36 27.51
C HIS A 137 -4.16 8.92 26.19
N SER A 138 -3.23 9.89 26.20
CA SER A 138 -2.63 10.43 24.97
C SER A 138 -1.86 9.36 24.18
N PHE A 139 -1.32 8.34 24.87
CA PHE A 139 -0.63 7.19 24.26
C PHE A 139 -1.53 6.34 23.36
N ILE A 140 -2.83 6.36 23.60
CA ILE A 140 -3.79 5.60 22.82
C ILE A 140 -4.51 6.55 21.86
N ILE A 141 -4.89 7.75 22.32
CA ILE A 141 -5.64 8.71 21.50
C ILE A 141 -4.85 9.20 20.29
N ILE A 142 -3.56 9.56 20.44
CA ILE A 142 -2.80 10.12 19.32
C ILE A 142 -2.61 9.07 18.20
N PRO A 143 -2.16 7.83 18.48
CA PRO A 143 -2.12 6.79 17.45
C PRO A 143 -3.50 6.45 16.87
N SER A 144 -4.57 6.43 17.69
CA SER A 144 -5.94 6.24 17.21
C SER A 144 -6.38 7.33 16.23
N LEU A 145 -6.07 8.60 16.52
CA LEU A 145 -6.34 9.72 15.62
C LEU A 145 -5.62 9.55 14.28
N TRP A 146 -4.38 9.05 14.30
CA TRP A 146 -3.65 8.76 13.07
C TRP A 146 -4.34 7.67 12.24
N VAL A 147 -4.70 6.55 12.88
CA VAL A 147 -5.39 5.45 12.19
C VAL A 147 -6.70 5.91 11.56
N LEU A 148 -7.46 6.76 12.26
CA LEU A 148 -8.69 7.33 11.72
C LEU A 148 -8.41 8.26 10.54
N ALA A 149 -7.39 9.13 10.63
CA ALA A 149 -6.97 9.95 9.51
C ALA A 149 -6.57 9.09 8.30
N GLU A 150 -5.80 8.01 8.52
CA GLU A 150 -5.33 7.06 7.52
C GLU A 150 -6.47 6.34 6.80
N TYR A 151 -7.41 5.85 7.58
CA TYR A 151 -8.61 5.22 7.06
C TYR A 151 -9.43 6.20 6.22
N LEU A 152 -9.62 7.42 6.73
CA LEU A 152 -10.43 8.44 6.07
C LEU A 152 -9.80 8.94 4.78
N TRP A 153 -8.48 9.23 4.72
CA TRP A 153 -7.87 9.66 3.46
C TRP A 153 -7.92 8.56 2.40
N THR A 154 -7.74 7.30 2.81
CA THR A 154 -7.86 6.15 1.89
C THR A 154 -9.28 6.05 1.34
N LEU A 155 -10.29 6.21 2.20
CA LEU A 155 -11.70 6.22 1.79
C LEU A 155 -12.01 7.42 0.89
N THR A 156 -11.50 8.61 1.22
CA THR A 156 -11.69 9.83 0.43
C THR A 156 -11.06 9.70 -0.96
N ILE A 157 -9.89 9.06 -1.10
CA ILE A 157 -9.31 8.78 -2.42
C ILE A 157 -10.26 7.91 -3.25
N THR A 158 -10.78 6.83 -2.67
CA THR A 158 -11.76 5.96 -3.37
C THR A 158 -13.02 6.73 -3.77
N LEU A 159 -13.57 7.57 -2.88
CA LEU A 159 -14.79 8.34 -3.16
C LEU A 159 -14.56 9.44 -4.20
N PHE A 160 -13.44 10.14 -4.11
CA PHE A 160 -13.09 11.25 -5.00
C PHE A 160 -12.82 10.75 -6.42
N TRP A 161 -12.14 9.62 -6.55
CA TRP A 161 -11.81 8.98 -7.81
C TRP A 161 -12.80 7.88 -8.23
N ASN A 162 -14.00 7.89 -7.66
CA ASN A 162 -15.05 6.92 -7.95
C ASN A 162 -15.59 7.07 -9.38
N GLY A 163 -16.07 5.96 -9.96
CA GLY A 163 -16.72 5.89 -11.27
C GLY A 163 -17.38 4.52 -11.49
N GLY A 164 -17.94 4.27 -12.67
CA GLY A 164 -18.62 2.99 -12.99
C GLY A 164 -17.72 1.75 -12.82
N GLY A 165 -16.40 1.94 -12.87
CA GLY A 165 -15.37 0.92 -12.66
C GLY A 165 -14.94 0.65 -11.21
N SER A 166 -15.41 1.45 -10.25
CA SER A 166 -14.87 1.45 -8.90
C SER A 166 -15.60 0.50 -7.96
N ILE A 167 -14.87 -0.04 -6.99
CA ILE A 167 -15.43 -0.73 -5.83
C ILE A 167 -15.25 0.14 -4.58
N LEU A 168 -16.29 0.21 -3.75
CA LEU A 168 -16.26 1.01 -2.52
C LEU A 168 -15.46 0.31 -1.43
N GLY A 169 -14.55 1.04 -0.80
CA GLY A 169 -13.75 0.57 0.32
C GLY A 169 -12.40 1.27 0.43
N VAL A 170 -11.62 0.89 1.45
CA VAL A 170 -10.27 1.42 1.69
C VAL A 170 -9.22 0.64 0.89
N HIS A 171 -9.30 0.74 -0.43
CA HIS A 171 -8.45 -0.01 -1.37
C HIS A 171 -7.15 0.72 -1.73
N TRP A 172 -7.16 2.05 -1.79
CA TRP A 172 -6.05 2.85 -2.30
C TRP A 172 -5.15 3.37 -1.18
N GLN A 173 -4.46 2.45 -0.49
CA GLN A 173 -3.61 2.76 0.67
C GLN A 173 -2.28 3.44 0.28
N TYR A 174 -2.33 4.53 -0.47
CA TYR A 174 -1.15 5.31 -0.85
C TYR A 174 -0.54 6.02 0.37
N GLY A 175 0.78 5.94 0.51
CA GLY A 175 1.51 6.61 1.60
C GLY A 175 1.21 6.05 2.99
N ALA A 176 0.71 4.82 3.11
CA ALA A 176 0.41 4.20 4.39
C ALA A 176 1.70 4.01 5.22
N VAL A 177 1.72 4.52 6.44
CA VAL A 177 2.95 4.54 7.27
C VAL A 177 3.46 3.14 7.59
N ALA A 178 2.57 2.14 7.65
CA ALA A 178 2.95 0.75 7.84
C ALA A 178 3.90 0.21 6.75
N ASP A 179 3.89 0.76 5.53
CA ASP A 179 4.79 0.33 4.46
C ASP A 179 6.26 0.63 4.79
N MET A 180 6.53 1.60 5.68
CA MET A 180 7.88 1.89 6.18
C MET A 180 8.47 0.72 6.99
N LEU A 181 7.61 -0.11 7.60
CA LEU A 181 8.04 -1.29 8.36
C LEU A 181 8.56 -2.42 7.48
N ALA A 182 8.30 -2.39 6.16
CA ALA A 182 8.76 -3.43 5.24
C ALA A 182 10.28 -3.61 5.26
N ALA A 183 11.03 -2.53 5.55
CA ALA A 183 12.47 -2.56 5.67
C ALA A 183 12.96 -3.00 7.08
N ILE A 184 12.06 -3.40 7.98
CA ILE A 184 12.36 -3.86 9.34
C ILE A 184 11.61 -5.18 9.62
N PRO A 185 12.08 -6.31 9.07
CA PRO A 185 11.37 -7.59 9.17
C PRO A 185 11.17 -8.10 10.60
N ILE A 186 11.98 -7.62 11.57
CA ILE A 186 11.84 -7.94 13.00
C ILE A 186 10.71 -7.17 13.71
N ILE A 187 10.09 -6.20 13.05
CA ILE A 187 8.95 -5.44 13.59
C ILE A 187 7.70 -5.66 12.75
N LEU A 188 7.85 -5.81 11.43
CA LEU A 188 6.78 -5.94 10.46
C LEU A 188 5.64 -6.91 10.86
N PRO A 189 5.90 -8.12 11.42
CA PRO A 189 4.89 -9.01 12.00
C PRO A 189 3.86 -8.41 12.96
N ILE A 190 4.10 -7.22 13.52
CA ILE A 190 3.09 -6.49 14.29
C ILE A 190 1.79 -6.27 13.50
N THR A 191 1.87 -6.22 12.16
CA THR A 191 0.70 -6.10 11.28
C THR A 191 -0.20 -7.34 11.29
N ARG A 192 0.23 -8.49 11.83
CA ARG A 192 -0.62 -9.67 12.02
C ARG A 192 -1.82 -9.39 12.92
N LEU A 193 -1.69 -8.45 13.85
CA LEU A 193 -2.71 -8.15 14.84
C LEU A 193 -3.93 -7.46 14.21
N GLY A 194 -3.75 -6.53 13.28
CA GLY A 194 -4.86 -5.76 12.70
C GLY A 194 -4.56 -5.16 11.33
N GLY A 195 -3.64 -5.77 10.58
CA GLY A 195 -3.27 -5.37 9.23
C GLY A 195 -2.38 -4.12 9.19
N PRO A 196 -2.28 -3.46 8.02
CA PRO A 196 -1.48 -2.25 7.87
C PRO A 196 -1.90 -1.13 8.84
N PHE A 197 -3.19 -0.94 9.11
CA PHE A 197 -3.63 0.09 10.06
C PHE A 197 -3.08 -0.12 11.48
N PHE A 198 -2.92 -1.37 11.91
CA PHE A 198 -2.28 -1.66 13.20
C PHE A 198 -0.77 -1.35 13.16
N GLY A 199 -0.12 -1.62 12.02
CA GLY A 199 1.25 -1.17 11.77
C GLY A 199 1.39 0.35 11.90
N SER A 200 0.49 1.12 11.28
CA SER A 200 0.48 2.59 11.37
C SER A 200 0.23 3.07 12.81
N PHE A 201 -0.72 2.46 13.53
CA PHE A 201 -0.92 2.71 14.97
C PHE A 201 0.40 2.54 15.75
N PHE A 202 1.09 1.42 15.54
CA PHE A 202 2.31 1.07 16.25
C PHE A 202 3.47 2.03 15.93
N VAL A 203 3.65 2.42 14.67
CA VAL A 203 4.68 3.40 14.28
C VAL A 203 4.44 4.74 14.97
N VAL A 204 3.21 5.24 14.98
CA VAL A 204 2.89 6.51 15.65
C VAL A 204 3.03 6.41 17.17
N PHE A 205 2.67 5.26 17.75
CA PHE A 205 2.90 4.97 19.17
C PHE A 205 4.39 5.07 19.54
N ILE A 206 5.27 4.50 18.73
CA ILE A 206 6.73 4.60 18.94
C ILE A 206 7.20 6.04 18.79
N ASN A 207 6.80 6.75 17.73
CA ASN A 207 7.18 8.15 17.54
C ASN A 207 6.80 9.02 18.75
N LEU A 208 5.59 8.81 19.29
CA LEU A 208 5.13 9.52 20.49
C LEU A 208 5.99 9.14 21.71
N THR A 209 6.27 7.85 21.90
CA THR A 209 7.10 7.38 23.02
C THR A 209 8.51 7.97 22.96
N LEU A 210 9.14 7.99 21.78
CA LEU A 210 10.46 8.58 21.57
C LEU A 210 10.45 10.10 21.75
N PHE A 211 9.43 10.79 21.23
CA PHE A 211 9.23 12.21 21.48
C PHE A 211 9.14 12.54 22.97
N LEU A 212 8.43 11.72 23.75
CA LEU A 212 8.33 11.89 25.19
C LEU A 212 9.65 11.59 25.90
N ALA A 213 10.42 10.60 25.45
CA ALA A 213 11.75 10.31 25.95
C ALA A 213 12.69 11.50 25.72
N LEU A 214 12.65 12.13 24.54
CA LEU A 214 13.40 13.37 24.26
C LEU A 214 12.97 14.51 25.19
N CYS A 215 11.68 14.61 25.51
CA CYS A 215 11.19 15.59 26.47
C CYS A 215 11.64 15.32 27.92
N THR A 216 12.22 14.15 28.25
CA THR A 216 12.83 13.91 29.57
C THR A 216 14.25 14.46 29.71
N ILE A 217 14.88 14.82 28.59
CA ILE A 217 16.22 15.41 28.60
C ILE A 217 16.12 16.83 29.17
N PRO A 218 16.82 17.15 30.29
CA PRO A 218 16.66 18.44 30.96
C PRO A 218 16.92 19.66 30.06
N SER A 219 17.81 19.52 29.08
CA SER A 219 18.11 20.55 28.08
C SER A 219 16.94 20.85 27.12
N ILE A 220 16.02 19.90 26.94
CA ILE A 220 14.84 20.01 26.05
C ILE A 220 13.59 20.34 26.87
N SER A 221 13.49 19.79 28.10
CA SER A 221 12.46 20.17 29.06
C SER A 221 13.01 20.19 30.49
N PRO A 222 13.31 21.37 31.06
CA PRO A 222 13.91 21.48 32.39
C PRO A 222 12.95 21.06 33.52
N ASN A 223 11.67 20.88 33.22
CA ASN A 223 10.65 20.45 34.18
C ASN A 223 10.14 19.03 33.86
N THR A 224 11.08 18.07 33.83
CA THR A 224 10.75 16.67 33.56
C THR A 224 10.04 16.08 34.77
N SER A 225 8.75 15.80 34.61
CA SER A 225 7.93 15.24 35.69
C SER A 225 8.21 13.74 35.89
N LYS A 226 8.18 13.27 37.15
CA LYS A 226 8.16 11.82 37.47
C LYS A 226 7.03 11.07 36.74
N LYS A 227 5.93 11.78 36.41
CA LYS A 227 4.81 11.27 35.61
C LYS A 227 5.23 10.91 34.19
N THR A 228 6.09 11.69 33.53
CA THR A 228 6.60 11.40 32.18
C THR A 228 7.43 10.11 32.17
N VAL A 229 8.31 9.93 33.15
CA VAL A 229 9.15 8.72 33.28
C VAL A 229 8.29 7.48 33.50
N ARG A 230 7.28 7.56 34.38
CA ARG A 230 6.33 6.46 34.60
C ARG A 230 5.57 6.09 33.33
N LEU A 231 5.14 7.09 32.56
CA LEU A 231 4.45 6.86 31.28
C LEU A 231 5.36 6.18 30.25
N LEU A 232 6.63 6.55 30.18
CA LEU A 232 7.61 5.87 29.31
C LEU A 232 7.81 4.41 29.69
N ALA A 233 7.93 4.11 30.99
CA ALA A 233 8.05 2.73 31.45
C ALA A 233 6.84 1.87 31.05
N ILE A 234 5.62 2.41 31.21
CA ILE A 234 4.39 1.74 30.78
C ILE A 234 4.38 1.53 29.26
N ALA A 235 4.76 2.55 28.49
CA ALA A 235 4.80 2.45 27.03
C ALA A 235 5.82 1.41 26.55
N LEU A 236 6.99 1.34 27.18
CA LEU A 236 8.02 0.36 26.85
C LEU A 236 7.54 -1.07 27.14
N ILE A 237 6.91 -1.30 28.30
CA ILE A 237 6.30 -2.59 28.63
C ILE A 237 5.22 -2.96 27.62
N ALA A 238 4.39 -2.00 27.21
CA ALA A 238 3.37 -2.21 26.19
C ALA A 238 3.99 -2.60 24.84
N ILE A 239 5.07 -1.92 24.39
CA ILE A 239 5.78 -2.26 23.15
C ILE A 239 6.33 -3.69 23.21
N ILE A 240 7.03 -4.03 24.29
CA ILE A 240 7.60 -5.37 24.47
C ILE A 240 6.50 -6.43 24.42
N THR A 241 5.39 -6.20 25.14
CA THR A 241 4.24 -7.12 25.16
C THR A 241 3.60 -7.26 23.77
N LEU A 242 3.49 -6.16 23.02
CA LEU A 242 2.95 -6.16 21.66
C LEU A 242 3.85 -6.92 20.69
N LEU A 243 5.17 -6.73 20.77
CA LEU A 243 6.13 -7.47 19.95
C LEU A 243 6.10 -8.95 20.27
N ILE A 244 6.11 -9.32 21.56
CA ILE A 244 6.00 -10.72 21.99
C ILE A 244 4.68 -11.33 21.49
N SER A 245 3.55 -10.64 21.63
CA SER A 245 2.25 -11.18 21.19
C SER A 245 2.13 -11.31 19.67
N ALA A 246 2.77 -10.44 18.89
CA ALA A 246 2.82 -10.54 17.42
C ALA A 246 3.77 -11.64 16.92
N TYR A 247 4.82 -11.97 17.67
CA TYR A 247 5.84 -12.94 17.29
C TYR A 247 5.63 -14.33 17.86
N ALA A 248 5.45 -14.45 19.18
CA ALA A 248 5.55 -15.70 19.90
C ALA A 248 4.59 -16.79 19.37
N PRO A 249 3.29 -16.54 19.15
CA PRO A 249 2.37 -17.59 18.69
C PRO A 249 2.76 -18.21 17.35
N PHE A 250 3.51 -17.47 16.54
CA PHE A 250 3.81 -17.82 15.14
C PHE A 250 5.21 -18.40 14.94
N VAL A 251 6.12 -18.17 15.89
CA VAL A 251 7.45 -18.81 15.89
C VAL A 251 7.34 -20.27 16.32
N PHE A 252 6.43 -20.58 17.26
CA PHE A 252 6.25 -21.94 17.78
C PHE A 252 5.35 -22.83 16.89
N GLN A 253 4.74 -22.25 15.86
CA GLN A 253 3.88 -23.00 14.96
C GLN A 253 4.73 -23.64 13.85
N LYS A 254 5.15 -24.89 14.09
CA LYS A 254 5.84 -25.70 13.09
C LYS A 254 4.83 -26.13 12.03
N GLU A 255 4.89 -25.51 10.86
CA GLU A 255 4.14 -26.00 9.70
C GLU A 255 4.95 -27.10 9.01
N SER A 256 4.34 -28.27 8.89
CA SER A 256 4.81 -29.29 7.96
C SER A 256 4.02 -29.09 6.66
N SER A 257 4.55 -28.27 5.75
CA SER A 257 4.02 -28.15 4.40
C SER A 257 5.09 -28.59 3.40
N THR A 258 4.68 -29.40 2.43
CA THR A 258 5.53 -29.76 1.29
C THR A 258 5.77 -28.49 0.46
N PRO A 259 7.04 -28.09 0.26
CA PRO A 259 7.34 -26.97 -0.63
C PRO A 259 6.79 -27.22 -2.04
N LEU A 260 6.29 -26.18 -2.69
CA LEU A 260 5.94 -26.18 -4.10
C LEU A 260 7.02 -25.46 -4.88
N ARG A 261 7.42 -26.01 -6.03
CA ARG A 261 8.30 -25.34 -6.97
C ARG A 261 7.47 -24.40 -7.85
N VAL A 262 7.73 -23.11 -7.75
CA VAL A 262 7.02 -22.07 -8.50
C VAL A 262 7.99 -21.37 -9.44
N ALA A 263 7.62 -21.30 -10.72
CA ALA A 263 8.31 -20.50 -11.72
C ALA A 263 7.55 -19.20 -12.00
N LEU A 264 8.23 -18.07 -11.81
CA LEU A 264 7.71 -16.73 -12.07
C LEU A 264 8.33 -16.20 -13.36
N VAL A 265 7.52 -15.88 -14.37
CA VAL A 265 8.00 -15.36 -15.66
C VAL A 265 7.91 -13.85 -15.68
N GLN A 266 9.02 -13.14 -15.91
CA GLN A 266 9.09 -11.68 -16.00
C GLN A 266 9.26 -11.25 -17.46
N THR A 267 8.55 -10.20 -17.88
CA THR A 267 8.64 -9.65 -19.25
C THR A 267 8.89 -8.16 -19.23
N SER A 268 9.36 -7.58 -20.34
CA SER A 268 9.36 -6.13 -20.52
C SER A 268 8.89 -5.75 -21.92
N ILE A 269 7.62 -6.03 -22.19
CA ILE A 269 6.96 -5.65 -23.43
C ILE A 269 6.40 -4.23 -23.25
N PRO A 270 6.68 -3.29 -24.18
CA PRO A 270 6.15 -1.93 -24.13
C PRO A 270 4.62 -1.86 -23.98
N PRO A 271 4.09 -0.80 -23.36
CA PRO A 271 2.66 -0.55 -23.33
C PRO A 271 2.16 -0.26 -24.75
N SER A 272 1.00 -0.82 -25.11
CA SER A 272 0.32 -0.53 -26.37
C SER A 272 -0.90 0.36 -26.13
N PRO A 273 -1.26 1.27 -27.06
CA PRO A 273 -2.51 2.04 -26.99
C PRO A 273 -3.72 1.14 -26.74
N PHE A 274 -4.40 1.37 -25.62
CA PHE A 274 -5.61 0.65 -25.20
C PHE A 274 -5.51 -0.89 -25.18
N GLY A 275 -4.30 -1.45 -25.04
CA GLY A 275 -4.10 -2.90 -25.02
C GLY A 275 -4.39 -3.62 -26.36
N LYS A 276 -4.49 -2.88 -27.47
CA LYS A 276 -4.98 -3.39 -28.76
C LYS A 276 -3.91 -4.03 -29.66
N THR A 277 -2.62 -3.94 -29.33
CA THR A 277 -1.60 -4.50 -30.22
C THR A 277 -1.53 -6.02 -30.04
N LEU A 278 -1.84 -6.74 -31.12
CA LEU A 278 -1.51 -8.16 -31.27
C LEU A 278 0.00 -8.33 -31.02
N MET A 279 0.40 -9.34 -30.26
CA MET A 279 1.83 -9.66 -30.15
C MET A 279 2.33 -9.96 -31.56
N ASP A 280 3.37 -9.25 -32.00
CA ASP A 280 4.08 -9.67 -33.20
C ASP A 280 4.63 -11.09 -33.00
N SER A 281 4.84 -11.81 -34.10
CA SER A 281 5.30 -13.20 -34.09
C SER A 281 6.61 -13.37 -33.32
N THR A 282 7.50 -12.36 -33.35
CA THR A 282 8.77 -12.39 -32.61
C THR A 282 8.59 -12.31 -31.09
N THR A 283 7.73 -11.43 -30.62
CA THR A 283 7.38 -11.27 -29.20
C THR A 283 6.67 -12.51 -28.70
N TRP A 284 5.84 -13.13 -29.54
CA TRP A 284 5.18 -14.41 -29.26
C TRP A 284 6.18 -15.54 -29.06
N GLU A 285 7.13 -15.73 -30.00
CA GLU A 285 8.14 -16.78 -29.90
C GLU A 285 9.04 -16.61 -28.67
N HIS A 286 9.44 -15.39 -28.33
CA HIS A 286 10.21 -15.15 -27.11
C HIS A 286 9.42 -15.47 -25.84
N TYR A 287 8.14 -15.11 -25.80
CA TYR A 287 7.28 -15.41 -24.65
C TYR A 287 7.05 -16.92 -24.50
N HIS A 288 6.74 -17.61 -25.61
CA HIS A 288 6.59 -19.06 -25.63
C HIS A 288 7.89 -19.79 -25.22
N THR A 289 9.04 -19.30 -25.67
CA THR A 289 10.35 -19.82 -25.28
C THR A 289 10.62 -19.62 -23.78
N ALA A 290 10.27 -18.46 -23.23
CA ALA A 290 10.40 -18.21 -21.79
C ALA A 290 9.55 -19.17 -20.94
N ILE A 291 8.31 -19.47 -21.38
CA ILE A 291 7.43 -20.43 -20.70
C ILE A 291 7.98 -21.85 -20.81
N ARG A 292 8.45 -22.27 -21.99
CA ARG A 292 9.09 -23.59 -22.17
C ARG A 292 10.33 -23.75 -21.30
N ASN A 293 11.17 -22.73 -21.22
CA ASN A 293 12.35 -22.74 -20.36
C ASN A 293 11.97 -22.80 -18.87
N ALA A 294 10.91 -22.08 -18.46
CA ALA A 294 10.39 -22.17 -17.10
C ALA A 294 9.83 -23.57 -16.79
N ALA A 295 9.15 -24.21 -17.75
CA ALA A 295 8.61 -25.56 -17.59
C ALA A 295 9.71 -26.65 -17.57
N ALA A 296 10.85 -26.41 -18.20
CA ALA A 296 12.00 -27.33 -18.17
C ALA A 296 12.59 -27.52 -16.76
N ASP A 297 12.41 -26.53 -15.87
CA ASP A 297 12.76 -26.63 -14.45
C ASP A 297 11.79 -27.52 -13.64
N LYS A 298 10.79 -28.14 -14.30
CA LYS A 298 9.75 -28.97 -13.69
C LYS A 298 9.07 -28.29 -12.48
N PRO A 299 8.50 -27.08 -12.65
CA PRO A 299 7.77 -26.42 -11.57
C PRO A 299 6.37 -27.02 -11.41
N ASP A 300 5.83 -27.00 -10.20
CA ASP A 300 4.42 -27.30 -9.93
C ASP A 300 3.50 -26.20 -10.45
N VAL A 301 3.97 -24.95 -10.43
CA VAL A 301 3.19 -23.77 -10.82
C VAL A 301 4.01 -22.82 -11.67
N ILE A 302 3.47 -22.35 -12.79
CA ILE A 302 3.99 -21.23 -13.58
C ILE A 302 3.06 -20.02 -13.41
N VAL A 303 3.62 -18.87 -13.06
CA VAL A 303 2.86 -17.61 -12.93
C VAL A 303 3.34 -16.62 -13.99
N LEU A 304 2.38 -16.14 -14.79
CA LEU A 304 2.60 -15.21 -15.88
C LEU A 304 2.20 -13.76 -15.51
N PRO A 305 2.84 -12.73 -16.09
CA PRO A 305 2.48 -11.32 -15.87
C PRO A 305 1.11 -10.93 -16.41
N GLU A 306 0.67 -9.72 -16.06
CA GLU A 306 -0.65 -9.23 -16.46
C GLU A 306 -0.75 -9.00 -17.99
N THR A 307 -1.98 -9.01 -18.52
CA THR A 307 -2.40 -8.44 -19.82
C THR A 307 -2.02 -9.18 -21.11
N ARG A 308 -1.49 -10.40 -21.05
CA ARG A 308 -1.04 -11.10 -22.28
C ARG A 308 -2.00 -12.20 -22.73
N GLY A 309 -2.62 -12.92 -21.81
CA GLY A 309 -3.69 -13.86 -22.10
C GLY A 309 -3.25 -14.95 -23.07
N PHE A 310 -2.10 -15.58 -22.78
CA PHE A 310 -1.51 -16.63 -23.60
C PHE A 310 -2.56 -17.69 -24.00
N PHE A 311 -3.33 -18.15 -23.02
CA PHE A 311 -4.32 -19.20 -23.25
C PHE A 311 -5.69 -18.68 -23.75
N HIS A 312 -5.92 -17.36 -23.72
CA HIS A 312 -7.18 -16.78 -24.18
C HIS A 312 -7.12 -16.31 -25.64
N LYS A 313 -5.98 -15.78 -26.08
CA LYS A 313 -5.83 -15.24 -27.45
C LYS A 313 -5.70 -16.32 -28.52
N GLU A 314 -5.23 -17.51 -28.13
CA GLU A 314 -5.00 -18.62 -29.05
C GLU A 314 -5.75 -19.88 -28.61
N PRO A 315 -7.10 -19.88 -28.52
CA PRO A 315 -7.86 -21.00 -27.95
C PRO A 315 -7.69 -22.32 -28.72
N LEU A 316 -7.24 -22.26 -29.98
CA LEU A 316 -6.95 -23.44 -30.80
C LEU A 316 -5.54 -24.04 -30.53
N VAL A 317 -4.59 -23.21 -30.10
CA VAL A 317 -3.17 -23.60 -29.89
C VAL A 317 -2.84 -23.73 -28.40
N ALA A 318 -3.55 -23.00 -27.55
CA ALA A 318 -3.36 -23.00 -26.11
C ALA A 318 -3.51 -24.40 -25.47
N PRO A 319 -4.47 -25.26 -25.85
CA PRO A 319 -4.56 -26.62 -25.31
C PRO A 319 -3.38 -27.51 -25.73
N SER A 320 -2.88 -27.37 -26.97
CA SER A 320 -1.74 -28.17 -27.44
C SER A 320 -0.43 -27.73 -26.80
N ILE A 321 -0.26 -26.43 -26.55
CA ILE A 321 0.88 -25.92 -25.79
C ILE A 321 0.77 -26.29 -24.31
N ALA A 322 -0.40 -26.14 -23.69
CA ALA A 322 -0.65 -26.60 -22.32
C ALA A 322 -0.25 -28.07 -22.16
N SER A 323 -0.75 -28.93 -23.06
CA SER A 323 -0.42 -30.36 -23.07
C SER A 323 1.07 -30.61 -23.28
N SER A 324 1.72 -29.88 -24.19
CA SER A 324 3.17 -29.97 -24.41
C SER A 324 3.98 -29.57 -23.17
N LEU A 325 3.55 -28.53 -22.45
CA LEU A 325 4.16 -28.11 -21.19
C LEU A 325 3.92 -29.13 -20.07
N GLY A 326 2.72 -29.70 -19.98
CA GLY A 326 2.37 -30.75 -19.02
C GLY A 326 3.08 -32.08 -19.28
N ALA A 327 3.42 -32.36 -20.54
CA ALA A 327 4.29 -33.47 -20.92
C ALA A 327 5.74 -33.21 -20.50
N LEU A 328 6.25 -31.98 -20.75
CA LEU A 328 7.61 -31.58 -20.36
C LEU A 328 7.82 -31.59 -18.83
N ALA A 329 6.80 -31.19 -18.07
CA ALA A 329 6.86 -31.18 -16.61
C ALA A 329 6.82 -32.60 -16.01
N GLU A 330 6.39 -33.62 -16.75
CA GLU A 330 6.22 -35.01 -16.27
C GLU A 330 5.19 -35.19 -15.13
N HIS A 331 4.65 -34.11 -14.55
CA HIS A 331 3.57 -34.10 -13.56
C HIS A 331 2.45 -33.08 -13.89
N SER A 332 1.42 -33.00 -13.03
CA SER A 332 0.37 -31.96 -13.12
C SER A 332 1.02 -30.58 -12.86
N LEU A 333 0.77 -29.63 -13.76
CA LEU A 333 1.37 -28.29 -13.78
C LEU A 333 0.25 -27.25 -13.85
N LEU A 334 0.20 -26.35 -12.87
CA LEU A 334 -0.74 -25.25 -12.86
C LEU A 334 -0.13 -24.03 -13.55
N ILE A 335 -0.88 -23.40 -14.45
CA ILE A 335 -0.49 -22.16 -15.10
C ILE A 335 -1.49 -21.06 -14.70
N ILE A 336 -0.97 -19.98 -14.12
CA ILE A 336 -1.73 -18.80 -13.71
C ILE A 336 -1.38 -17.67 -14.66
N ASP A 337 -2.37 -17.21 -15.43
CA ASP A 337 -2.20 -16.18 -16.46
C ASP A 337 -3.38 -15.21 -16.43
N SER A 338 -3.24 -14.09 -17.13
CA SER A 338 -4.31 -13.11 -17.25
C SER A 338 -4.32 -12.44 -18.62
N GLY A 339 -5.53 -12.17 -19.09
CA GLY A 339 -5.79 -11.60 -20.41
C GLY A 339 -7.09 -10.82 -20.45
N PHE A 340 -7.33 -10.12 -21.54
CA PHE A 340 -8.61 -9.45 -21.77
C PHE A 340 -9.56 -10.40 -22.48
N ALA A 341 -10.78 -10.52 -21.96
CA ALA A 341 -11.90 -11.14 -22.65
C ALA A 341 -12.98 -10.10 -22.97
N SER A 342 -13.68 -10.30 -24.08
CA SER A 342 -14.89 -9.52 -24.40
C SER A 342 -16.08 -10.11 -23.63
N VAL A 343 -16.63 -9.36 -22.69
CA VAL A 343 -17.81 -9.73 -21.92
C VAL A 343 -18.86 -8.64 -22.15
N ASN A 344 -20.00 -9.02 -22.75
CA ASN A 344 -21.07 -8.08 -23.14
C ASN A 344 -20.58 -6.90 -23.97
N GLY A 345 -19.64 -7.15 -24.89
CA GLY A 345 -19.06 -6.10 -25.76
C GLY A 345 -18.00 -5.22 -25.08
N ALA A 346 -17.70 -5.42 -23.80
CA ALA A 346 -16.67 -4.68 -23.07
C ALA A 346 -15.43 -5.55 -22.79
N ALA A 347 -14.24 -4.98 -22.97
CA ALA A 347 -12.99 -5.65 -22.63
C ALA A 347 -12.81 -5.71 -21.11
N ARG A 348 -12.77 -6.90 -20.53
CA ARG A 348 -12.59 -7.15 -19.10
C ARG A 348 -11.31 -7.96 -18.87
N LEU A 349 -10.48 -7.53 -17.93
CA LEU A 349 -9.31 -8.31 -17.55
C LEU A 349 -9.75 -9.49 -16.69
N GLN A 350 -9.37 -10.69 -17.10
CA GLN A 350 -9.58 -11.94 -16.39
C GLN A 350 -8.25 -12.56 -15.98
N THR A 351 -8.23 -13.21 -14.82
CA THR A 351 -7.20 -14.15 -14.40
C THR A 351 -7.77 -15.55 -14.56
N PHE A 352 -7.00 -16.45 -15.15
CA PHE A 352 -7.41 -17.83 -15.35
C PHE A 352 -6.34 -18.80 -14.89
N TYR A 353 -6.81 -19.94 -14.40
CA TYR A 353 -6.03 -21.03 -13.85
C TYR A 353 -6.23 -22.21 -14.80
N VAL A 354 -5.14 -22.75 -15.31
CA VAL A 354 -5.17 -23.86 -16.27
C VAL A 354 -4.26 -24.95 -15.74
N ASP A 355 -4.82 -26.12 -15.51
CA ASP A 355 -4.02 -27.33 -15.37
C ASP A 355 -3.57 -27.76 -16.77
N ALA A 356 -2.27 -27.94 -16.94
CA ALA A 356 -1.66 -28.26 -18.22
C ALA A 356 -2.17 -29.59 -18.84
N ARG A 357 -2.72 -30.51 -18.02
CA ARG A 357 -3.27 -31.80 -18.45
C ARG A 357 -4.80 -31.81 -18.41
N GLU A 358 -5.41 -31.25 -17.37
CA GLU A 358 -6.86 -31.33 -17.14
C GLU A 358 -7.64 -30.15 -17.75
N GLY A 359 -6.95 -29.07 -18.13
CA GLY A 359 -7.54 -27.88 -18.75
C GLY A 359 -7.95 -26.79 -17.75
N PRO A 360 -8.93 -25.93 -18.08
CA PRO A 360 -9.31 -24.80 -17.25
C PRO A 360 -9.82 -25.21 -15.87
N VAL A 361 -9.21 -24.66 -14.81
CA VAL A 361 -9.59 -24.89 -13.40
C VAL A 361 -10.53 -23.80 -12.90
N ALA A 362 -10.20 -22.52 -13.15
CA ALA A 362 -10.98 -21.38 -12.68
C ALA A 362 -10.71 -20.13 -13.51
N VAL A 363 -11.69 -19.22 -13.55
CA VAL A 363 -11.57 -17.89 -14.16
C VAL A 363 -12.28 -16.86 -13.27
N TYR A 364 -11.69 -15.69 -13.11
CA TYR A 364 -12.36 -14.53 -12.51
C TYR A 364 -11.87 -13.22 -13.11
N TYR A 365 -12.58 -12.14 -12.82
CA TYR A 365 -12.30 -10.82 -13.37
C TYR A 365 -11.69 -9.88 -12.35
N LYS A 366 -10.82 -8.98 -12.83
CA LYS A 366 -10.29 -7.88 -12.02
C LYS A 366 -11.44 -6.97 -11.61
N ASN A 367 -11.54 -6.70 -10.30
CA ASN A 367 -12.59 -5.88 -9.72
C ASN A 367 -12.08 -4.52 -9.21
N LEU A 368 -10.82 -4.41 -8.79
CA LEU A 368 -10.21 -3.15 -8.39
C LEU A 368 -9.56 -2.46 -9.59
N LEU A 369 -10.35 -1.67 -10.32
CA LEU A 369 -9.88 -0.99 -11.53
C LEU A 369 -9.16 0.32 -11.22
N VAL A 370 -8.05 0.58 -11.92
CA VAL A 370 -7.25 1.81 -11.79
C VAL A 370 -8.04 3.01 -12.35
N PRO A 371 -8.25 4.08 -11.57
CA PRO A 371 -8.83 5.33 -12.07
C PRO A 371 -8.04 5.88 -13.24
N ILE A 372 -8.72 6.42 -14.26
CA ILE A 372 -8.17 6.97 -15.50
C ILE A 372 -7.58 5.92 -16.45
N GLY A 373 -6.89 4.89 -15.93
CA GLY A 373 -6.29 3.84 -16.75
C GLY A 373 -7.25 2.71 -17.16
N GLU A 374 -8.24 2.39 -16.31
CA GLU A 374 -9.16 1.27 -16.51
C GLU A 374 -10.62 1.62 -16.27
N HIS A 375 -10.93 2.84 -15.86
CA HIS A 375 -12.26 3.44 -15.89
C HIS A 375 -12.14 4.96 -15.81
N LEU A 376 -13.14 5.68 -16.33
CA LEU A 376 -13.20 7.14 -16.25
C LEU A 376 -13.92 7.59 -14.96
N PRO A 377 -13.24 8.29 -14.04
CA PRO A 377 -13.85 8.76 -12.79
C PRO A 377 -14.90 9.85 -13.02
N THR A 378 -15.94 9.88 -12.19
CA THR A 378 -17.05 10.84 -12.29
C THR A 378 -16.57 12.28 -12.17
N ILE A 379 -15.57 12.54 -11.32
CA ILE A 379 -15.00 13.89 -11.15
C ILE A 379 -14.37 14.41 -12.45
N ILE A 380 -13.76 13.53 -13.26
CA ILE A 380 -13.19 13.91 -14.55
C ILE A 380 -14.31 14.28 -15.52
N LYS A 381 -15.40 13.50 -15.58
CA LYS A 381 -16.58 13.82 -16.39
C LYS A 381 -17.20 15.16 -16.00
N LEU A 382 -17.24 15.46 -14.69
CA LEU A 382 -17.77 16.73 -14.18
C LEU A 382 -16.88 17.93 -14.56
N VAL A 383 -15.56 17.83 -14.35
CA VAL A 383 -14.61 18.91 -14.72
C VAL A 383 -14.65 19.15 -16.22
N ALA A 384 -14.72 18.08 -17.01
CA ALA A 384 -14.79 18.14 -18.46
C ALA A 384 -16.04 18.82 -19.01
N ALA A 385 -17.20 18.65 -18.36
CA ALA A 385 -18.44 19.31 -18.76
C ALA A 385 -18.33 20.84 -18.72
N ILE A 386 -17.36 21.38 -17.97
CA ILE A 386 -17.08 22.81 -17.87
C ILE A 386 -16.21 23.30 -19.06
N PHE A 387 -15.47 22.39 -19.72
CA PHE A 387 -14.57 22.70 -20.84
C PHE A 387 -15.01 21.96 -22.11
N PRO A 388 -15.83 22.57 -23.00
CA PRO A 388 -16.39 21.92 -24.17
C PRO A 388 -15.36 21.24 -25.09
N GLU A 389 -14.17 21.84 -25.22
CA GLU A 389 -13.05 21.32 -26.02
C GLU A 389 -12.51 19.96 -25.51
N SER A 390 -12.77 19.61 -24.25
CA SER A 390 -12.32 18.35 -23.64
C SER A 390 -13.28 17.17 -23.88
N THR A 391 -14.51 17.43 -24.36
CA THR A 391 -15.59 16.43 -24.43
C THR A 391 -15.30 15.29 -25.41
N ALA A 392 -14.85 15.60 -26.63
CA ALA A 392 -14.55 14.60 -27.64
C ALA A 392 -13.38 13.67 -27.25
N PRO A 393 -12.20 14.18 -26.80
CA PRO A 393 -11.13 13.33 -26.29
C PRO A 393 -11.56 12.47 -25.09
N LEU A 394 -12.42 12.97 -24.22
CA LEU A 394 -12.89 12.23 -23.05
C LEU A 394 -13.91 11.15 -23.39
N ASN A 395 -14.75 11.35 -24.40
CA ASN A 395 -15.63 10.28 -24.89
C ASN A 395 -14.83 9.13 -25.51
N MET A 396 -13.73 9.45 -26.20
CA MET A 396 -12.79 8.42 -26.68
C MET A 396 -12.13 7.68 -25.52
N LEU A 397 -11.69 8.42 -24.49
CA LEU A 397 -11.13 7.84 -23.28
C LEU A 397 -12.13 6.96 -22.53
N ASP A 398 -13.38 7.40 -22.36
CA ASP A 398 -14.45 6.64 -21.69
C ASP A 398 -14.78 5.37 -22.47
N THR A 399 -14.83 5.42 -23.80
CA THR A 399 -15.04 4.23 -24.63
C THR A 399 -13.88 3.23 -24.49
N ALA A 400 -12.66 3.73 -24.38
CA ALA A 400 -11.47 2.88 -24.36
C ALA A 400 -11.10 2.36 -22.96
N THR A 401 -11.49 3.10 -21.92
CA THR A 401 -11.18 2.78 -20.52
C THR A 401 -12.42 2.40 -19.72
N GLY A 402 -13.66 2.57 -20.19
CA GLY A 402 -14.92 2.38 -19.45
C GLY A 402 -15.23 0.92 -19.09
N ARG A 403 -14.31 0.25 -18.42
CA ARG A 403 -14.46 -1.10 -17.91
C ARG A 403 -15.17 -1.00 -16.57
N GLU A 404 -16.07 -1.94 -16.31
CA GLU A 404 -16.69 -2.09 -15.00
C GLU A 404 -16.10 -3.32 -14.28
N PRO A 405 -16.32 -3.47 -12.97
CA PRO A 405 -16.04 -4.73 -12.31
C PRO A 405 -16.95 -5.81 -12.91
N ALA A 406 -16.37 -6.94 -13.32
CA ALA A 406 -17.13 -8.10 -13.79
C ALA A 406 -17.19 -9.20 -12.71
N LYS A 407 -18.14 -10.12 -12.87
CA LYS A 407 -18.28 -11.32 -12.01
C LYS A 407 -17.92 -12.58 -12.79
N PRO A 408 -17.36 -13.61 -12.13
CA PRO A 408 -17.07 -13.68 -10.70
C PRO A 408 -15.89 -12.78 -10.31
N ALA A 409 -15.95 -12.24 -9.08
CA ALA A 409 -14.85 -11.49 -8.49
C ALA A 409 -13.70 -12.45 -8.11
N PRO A 410 -12.49 -11.92 -7.83
CA PRO A 410 -11.37 -12.74 -7.41
C PRO A 410 -11.72 -13.55 -6.15
N HIS A 411 -11.44 -14.85 -6.20
CA HIS A 411 -11.64 -15.80 -5.12
C HIS A 411 -10.45 -16.76 -5.03
N SER A 412 -10.33 -17.47 -3.91
CA SER A 412 -9.28 -18.47 -3.72
C SER A 412 -9.50 -19.71 -4.60
N VAL A 413 -8.47 -20.18 -5.31
CA VAL A 413 -8.55 -21.34 -6.20
C VAL A 413 -7.73 -22.49 -5.63
N SER A 414 -8.36 -23.63 -5.36
CA SER A 414 -7.68 -24.84 -4.86
C SER A 414 -7.19 -25.72 -6.00
N TRP A 415 -5.95 -26.18 -5.91
CA TRP A 415 -5.34 -27.11 -6.85
C TRP A 415 -4.29 -27.95 -6.11
N ASN A 416 -4.33 -29.28 -6.26
CA ASN A 416 -3.45 -30.24 -5.58
C ASN A 416 -3.24 -29.99 -4.08
N GLY A 417 -4.32 -29.70 -3.35
CA GLY A 417 -4.30 -29.48 -1.89
C GLY A 417 -3.72 -28.14 -1.43
N VAL A 418 -3.36 -27.25 -2.36
CA VAL A 418 -2.91 -25.88 -2.09
C VAL A 418 -3.90 -24.90 -2.71
N SER A 419 -4.19 -23.80 -2.01
CA SER A 419 -5.06 -22.74 -2.51
C SER A 419 -4.29 -21.47 -2.83
N PHE A 420 -4.59 -20.86 -3.97
CA PHE A 420 -3.93 -19.68 -4.51
C PHE A 420 -4.89 -18.49 -4.51
N GLY A 421 -4.41 -17.35 -4.02
CA GLY A 421 -5.11 -16.08 -4.11
C GLY A 421 -4.36 -15.09 -4.99
N THR A 422 -4.77 -14.96 -6.25
CA THR A 422 -4.13 -14.04 -7.21
C THR A 422 -4.94 -12.76 -7.38
N LEU A 423 -4.31 -11.59 -7.32
CA LEU A 423 -4.90 -10.33 -7.79
C LEU A 423 -4.07 -9.74 -8.92
N ALA A 424 -4.71 -8.93 -9.75
CA ALA A 424 -4.04 -8.26 -10.87
C ALA A 424 -3.61 -6.83 -10.47
N CYS A 425 -2.32 -6.52 -10.68
CA CYS A 425 -1.70 -5.19 -10.63
C CYS A 425 -2.12 -4.32 -9.43
N SER A 426 -3.15 -3.47 -9.60
CA SER A 426 -3.71 -2.58 -8.58
C SER A 426 -4.21 -3.31 -7.34
N GLY A 427 -4.50 -4.61 -7.44
CA GLY A 427 -4.85 -5.45 -6.29
C GLY A 427 -3.87 -5.35 -5.13
N ILE A 428 -2.57 -5.10 -5.40
CA ILE A 428 -1.54 -4.95 -4.36
C ILE A 428 -1.82 -3.85 -3.33
N PHE A 429 -2.52 -2.79 -3.75
CA PHE A 429 -2.84 -1.67 -2.86
C PHE A 429 -3.90 -2.03 -1.82
N SER A 430 -4.70 -3.08 -2.04
CA SER A 430 -5.81 -3.44 -1.15
C SER A 430 -5.51 -4.64 -0.25
N SER A 431 -5.19 -4.34 1.01
CA SER A 431 -5.10 -5.36 2.06
C SER A 431 -6.41 -6.10 2.34
N ILE A 432 -7.56 -5.46 2.09
CA ILE A 432 -8.87 -6.09 2.26
C ILE A 432 -9.10 -7.21 1.24
N LEU A 433 -8.72 -7.00 -0.03
CA LEU A 433 -8.93 -8.02 -1.07
C LEU A 433 -8.07 -9.26 -0.81
N TYR A 434 -6.79 -9.10 -0.47
CA TYR A 434 -5.94 -10.25 -0.09
C TYR A 434 -6.44 -10.93 1.18
N ARG A 435 -6.90 -10.16 2.18
CA ARG A 435 -7.52 -10.75 3.37
C ARG A 435 -8.73 -11.63 3.01
N ASN A 436 -9.57 -11.19 2.08
CA ASN A 436 -10.73 -11.98 1.66
C ASN A 436 -10.31 -13.30 1.00
N LEU A 437 -9.30 -13.29 0.13
CA LEU A 437 -8.73 -14.50 -0.46
C LEU A 437 -8.21 -15.47 0.62
N VAL A 438 -7.54 -14.97 1.66
CA VAL A 438 -7.05 -15.81 2.78
C VAL A 438 -8.19 -16.32 3.67
N ARG A 439 -9.29 -15.57 3.81
CA ARG A 439 -10.51 -16.04 4.48
C ARG A 439 -11.18 -17.17 3.72
N GLU A 440 -11.10 -17.14 2.39
CA GLU A 440 -11.61 -18.19 1.50
C GLU A 440 -10.68 -19.41 1.40
N GLY A 441 -9.46 -19.32 1.94
CA GLY A 441 -8.57 -20.47 2.08
C GLY A 441 -7.20 -20.32 1.44
N ALA A 442 -6.90 -19.19 0.78
CA ALA A 442 -5.64 -19.00 0.07
C ALA A 442 -4.43 -19.27 0.99
N ASN A 443 -3.51 -20.11 0.52
CA ASN A 443 -2.26 -20.49 1.19
C ASN A 443 -1.04 -19.78 0.60
N ILE A 444 -1.17 -19.29 -0.63
CA ILE A 444 -0.17 -18.50 -1.36
C ILE A 444 -0.86 -17.29 -1.96
N LEU A 445 -0.23 -16.11 -1.86
CA LEU A 445 -0.73 -14.87 -2.45
C LEU A 445 0.11 -14.45 -3.65
N ILE A 446 -0.56 -14.01 -4.71
CA ILE A 446 0.11 -13.67 -5.97
C ILE A 446 -0.41 -12.32 -6.47
N ASN A 447 0.51 -11.46 -6.92
CA ASN A 447 0.18 -10.32 -7.75
C ASN A 447 0.70 -10.56 -9.19
N SER A 448 -0.22 -10.64 -10.15
CA SER A 448 0.14 -10.65 -11.58
C SER A 448 0.00 -9.24 -12.12
N ALA A 449 1.11 -8.60 -12.52
CA ALA A 449 1.12 -7.17 -12.78
C ALA A 449 1.62 -6.77 -14.18
N SER A 450 1.20 -5.61 -14.66
CA SER A 450 1.82 -4.90 -15.77
C SER A 450 2.16 -3.48 -15.33
N HIS A 451 3.46 -3.21 -15.18
CA HIS A 451 4.01 -1.91 -14.80
C HIS A 451 4.70 -1.21 -15.97
N ALA A 452 4.52 -1.69 -17.20
CA ALA A 452 5.21 -1.16 -18.38
C ALA A 452 4.96 0.36 -18.59
N VAL A 453 3.77 0.85 -18.24
CA VAL A 453 3.43 2.29 -18.28
C VAL A 453 4.28 3.15 -17.34
N PHE A 454 4.90 2.55 -16.32
CA PHE A 454 5.75 3.23 -15.34
C PHE A 454 7.24 3.21 -15.69
N ARG A 455 7.60 2.68 -16.87
CA ARG A 455 8.96 2.74 -17.42
C ARG A 455 10.04 2.31 -16.42
N GLN A 456 9.83 1.15 -15.78
CA GLN A 456 10.81 0.53 -14.89
C GLN A 456 11.19 1.40 -13.66
N ASN A 457 10.25 2.23 -13.19
CA ASN A 457 10.51 3.12 -12.07
C ASN A 457 10.86 2.34 -10.77
N LYS A 458 12.08 2.57 -10.26
CA LYS A 458 12.60 1.90 -9.06
C LYS A 458 11.88 2.30 -7.78
N GLN A 459 11.39 3.54 -7.69
CA GLN A 459 10.64 4.00 -6.52
C GLN A 459 9.29 3.29 -6.41
N LEU A 460 8.55 3.19 -7.51
CA LEU A 460 7.32 2.41 -7.56
C LEU A 460 7.60 0.94 -7.23
N SER A 461 8.64 0.35 -7.84
CA SER A 461 9.00 -1.06 -7.60
C SER A 461 9.28 -1.34 -6.13
N ALA A 462 10.02 -0.46 -5.45
CA ALA A 462 10.29 -0.59 -4.02
C ALA A 462 9.03 -0.40 -3.14
N GLN A 463 8.12 0.50 -3.52
CA GLN A 463 6.86 0.69 -2.80
C GLN A 463 5.91 -0.51 -2.96
N ILE A 464 5.88 -1.09 -4.16
CA ILE A 464 5.12 -2.31 -4.45
C ILE A 464 5.71 -3.51 -3.70
N GLU A 465 7.04 -3.65 -3.69
CA GLU A 465 7.73 -4.67 -2.87
C GLU A 465 7.34 -4.52 -1.39
N ALA A 466 7.41 -3.31 -0.85
CA ALA A 466 7.07 -3.05 0.54
C ALA A 466 5.60 -3.39 0.86
N LYS A 467 4.68 -3.08 -0.04
CA LYS A 467 3.28 -3.51 0.08
C LYS A 467 3.16 -5.03 0.09
N GLY A 468 3.85 -5.72 -0.83
CA GLY A 468 3.92 -7.18 -0.81
C GLY A 468 4.41 -7.73 0.53
N ALA A 469 5.42 -7.08 1.14
CA ALA A 469 5.95 -7.46 2.45
C ALA A 469 4.91 -7.30 3.57
N VAL A 470 4.19 -6.18 3.57
CA VAL A 470 3.09 -5.93 4.52
C VAL A 470 1.96 -6.94 4.32
N GLN A 471 1.56 -7.27 3.09
CA GLN A 471 0.53 -8.28 2.82
C GLN A 471 0.97 -9.65 3.35
N ALA A 472 2.19 -10.07 3.01
CA ALA A 472 2.76 -11.36 3.41
C ALA A 472 2.77 -11.51 4.94
N ALA A 473 3.34 -10.52 5.63
CA ALA A 473 3.46 -10.54 7.09
C ALA A 473 2.10 -10.48 7.79
N SER A 474 1.17 -9.62 7.33
CA SER A 474 -0.13 -9.41 7.98
C SER A 474 -1.02 -10.65 7.90
N LEU A 475 -0.90 -11.41 6.82
CA LEU A 475 -1.73 -12.59 6.55
C LEU A 475 -1.00 -13.92 6.79
N MET A 476 0.30 -13.87 7.13
CA MET A 476 1.16 -15.04 7.26
C MET A 476 1.11 -15.90 6.00
N ARG A 477 1.28 -15.29 4.81
CA ARG A 477 1.28 -16.00 3.52
C ARG A 477 2.53 -15.64 2.73
N PRO A 478 3.20 -16.60 2.06
CA PRO A 478 4.17 -16.24 1.05
C PRO A 478 3.48 -15.39 -0.03
N PHE A 479 4.17 -14.35 -0.48
CA PHE A 479 3.67 -13.41 -1.46
C PHE A 479 4.61 -13.37 -2.66
N LEU A 480 4.06 -13.60 -3.85
CA LEU A 480 4.81 -13.64 -5.09
C LEU A 480 4.30 -12.52 -5.98
N GLN A 481 5.20 -11.84 -6.67
CA GLN A 481 4.82 -10.96 -7.75
C GLN A 481 5.61 -11.31 -9.00
N THR A 482 4.88 -11.37 -10.11
CA THR A 482 5.45 -11.26 -11.43
C THR A 482 4.90 -10.06 -12.17
N ALA A 483 5.70 -9.45 -13.03
CA ALA A 483 5.36 -8.20 -13.70
C ALA A 483 5.88 -8.10 -15.13
N ASN A 484 5.09 -7.43 -15.98
CA ASN A 484 5.54 -6.89 -17.26
C ASN A 484 6.10 -5.47 -17.05
N GLY A 485 7.36 -5.22 -17.38
CA GLY A 485 8.01 -3.91 -17.22
C GLY A 485 8.22 -3.47 -15.77
N GLY A 486 8.06 -4.39 -14.80
CA GLY A 486 8.24 -4.15 -13.37
C GLY A 486 9.11 -5.21 -12.72
N ALA A 487 9.38 -5.06 -11.42
CA ALA A 487 10.17 -6.02 -10.65
C ALA A 487 9.41 -7.33 -10.39
N LEU A 488 10.16 -8.44 -10.38
CA LEU A 488 9.73 -9.76 -9.90
C LEU A 488 10.30 -9.98 -8.51
N PHE A 489 9.48 -10.45 -7.57
CA PHE A 489 9.94 -10.73 -6.22
C PHE A 489 9.15 -11.84 -5.54
N VAL A 490 9.81 -12.45 -4.55
CA VAL A 490 9.21 -13.44 -3.65
C VAL A 490 9.49 -13.02 -2.22
N ILE A 491 8.44 -12.99 -1.42
CA ILE A 491 8.46 -12.56 -0.03
C ILE A 491 7.93 -13.71 0.82
N ALA A 492 8.69 -14.06 1.85
CA ALA A 492 8.33 -15.06 2.83
C ALA A 492 7.10 -14.64 3.65
N LYS A 493 6.43 -15.59 4.30
CA LYS A 493 5.25 -15.34 5.14
C LYS A 493 5.47 -14.39 6.33
N ASP A 494 6.72 -14.14 6.71
CA ASP A 494 7.08 -13.16 7.76
C ASP A 494 7.40 -11.76 7.19
N GLY A 495 7.28 -11.58 5.87
CA GLY A 495 7.59 -10.34 5.17
C GLY A 495 9.06 -10.17 4.78
N ARG A 496 9.94 -11.16 5.05
CA ARG A 496 11.31 -11.12 4.54
C ARG A 496 11.35 -11.36 3.05
N LYS A 497 12.12 -10.55 2.34
CA LYS A 497 12.41 -10.75 0.93
C LYS A 497 13.31 -11.97 0.73
N ILE A 498 12.88 -12.89 -0.14
CA ILE A 498 13.65 -14.08 -0.55
C ILE A 498 14.31 -13.83 -1.90
N VAL A 499 13.53 -13.32 -2.86
CA VAL A 499 13.98 -13.05 -4.23
C VAL A 499 13.60 -11.64 -4.62
N TYR A 500 14.50 -10.97 -5.34
CA TYR A 500 14.22 -9.72 -6.02
C TYR A 500 14.98 -9.68 -7.35
N LYS A 501 14.26 -9.42 -8.44
CA LYS A 501 14.80 -9.17 -9.76
C LYS A 501 14.31 -7.80 -10.22
N GLU A 502 15.25 -6.93 -10.52
CA GLU A 502 14.94 -5.61 -11.11
C GLU A 502 14.17 -5.77 -12.42
N PRO A 503 13.45 -4.73 -12.88
CA PRO A 503 12.89 -4.72 -14.22
C PRO A 503 13.98 -5.00 -15.28
N ILE A 504 13.67 -5.90 -16.22
CA ILE A 504 14.58 -6.29 -17.30
C ILE A 504 14.51 -5.34 -18.50
N SER A 505 15.50 -5.38 -19.39
CA SER A 505 15.53 -4.54 -20.61
C SER A 505 14.28 -4.73 -21.49
N SER A 506 13.89 -3.66 -22.19
CA SER A 506 12.76 -3.69 -23.13
C SER A 506 12.91 -4.82 -24.16
N GLY A 507 11.82 -5.53 -24.44
CA GLY A 507 11.80 -6.69 -25.34
C GLY A 507 12.43 -7.97 -24.77
N SER A 508 12.90 -7.95 -23.51
CA SER A 508 13.51 -9.12 -22.86
C SER A 508 12.50 -9.93 -22.04
N PHE A 509 12.87 -11.18 -21.79
CA PHE A 509 12.10 -12.17 -21.03
C PHE A 509 13.06 -12.88 -20.07
N SER A 510 12.59 -13.18 -18.86
CA SER A 510 13.35 -13.98 -17.91
C SER A 510 12.38 -14.75 -17.03
N TYR A 511 12.88 -15.72 -16.28
CA TYR A 511 12.07 -16.39 -15.27
C TYR A 511 12.92 -16.67 -14.02
N THR A 512 12.25 -17.03 -12.93
CA THR A 512 12.91 -17.51 -11.71
C THR A 512 12.09 -18.67 -11.13
N SER A 513 12.74 -19.82 -10.95
CA SER A 513 12.17 -20.99 -10.28
C SER A 513 12.64 -21.02 -8.82
N ILE A 514 11.72 -21.24 -7.89
CA ILE A 514 12.01 -21.30 -6.46
C ILE A 514 11.01 -22.19 -5.72
N GLU A 515 11.47 -22.84 -4.66
CA GLU A 515 10.62 -23.57 -3.73
C GLU A 515 9.98 -22.64 -2.69
N ILE A 516 8.67 -22.75 -2.53
CA ILE A 516 7.89 -21.96 -1.60
C ILE A 516 6.98 -22.89 -0.80
N SER A 517 7.07 -22.82 0.52
CA SER A 517 6.18 -23.53 1.42
C SER A 517 4.86 -22.77 1.59
N PRO A 518 3.70 -23.39 1.29
CA PRO A 518 2.39 -22.82 1.61
C PRO A 518 2.24 -22.61 3.12
N SER A 519 1.38 -21.66 3.49
CA SER A 519 1.04 -21.38 4.90
C SER A 519 -0.46 -21.53 5.14
N TYR A 520 -0.79 -22.18 6.24
CA TYR A 520 -2.13 -22.50 6.73
C TYR A 520 -2.45 -21.74 8.02
N ILE A 521 -1.44 -21.11 8.63
CA ILE A 521 -1.61 -20.32 9.85
C ILE A 521 -2.66 -19.22 9.67
N SER A 522 -3.48 -18.97 10.68
CA SER A 522 -4.42 -17.87 10.70
C SER A 522 -3.93 -16.74 11.60
N THR A 523 -4.05 -15.49 11.13
CA THR A 523 -3.72 -14.30 11.91
C THR A 523 -4.98 -13.65 12.49
N PRO A 524 -4.88 -12.86 13.58
CA PRO A 524 -5.99 -12.02 14.02
C PRO A 524 -6.53 -11.12 12.91
N PHE A 525 -5.65 -10.58 12.06
CA PHE A 525 -6.04 -9.78 10.90
C PHE A 525 -6.94 -10.55 9.92
N LYS A 526 -6.67 -11.84 9.64
CA LYS A 526 -7.57 -12.69 8.84
C LYS A 526 -9.00 -12.65 9.37
N TRP A 527 -9.18 -12.85 10.68
CA TRP A 527 -10.50 -12.96 11.30
C TRP A 527 -11.18 -11.61 11.52
N PHE A 528 -10.50 -10.68 12.19
CA PHE A 528 -11.09 -9.42 12.66
C PHE A 528 -10.88 -8.25 11.71
N GLY A 529 -10.01 -8.40 10.70
CA GLY A 529 -9.70 -7.34 9.75
C GLY A 529 -9.14 -6.10 10.42
N ASN A 530 -9.58 -4.93 9.94
CA ASN A 530 -9.12 -3.63 10.42
C ASN A 530 -9.79 -3.22 11.76
N TRP A 531 -9.91 -4.13 12.73
CA TRP A 531 -10.59 -3.87 14.01
C TRP A 531 -10.04 -2.66 14.74
N ILE A 532 -8.74 -2.37 14.58
CA ILE A 532 -8.07 -1.23 15.19
C ILE A 532 -8.67 0.11 14.74
N VAL A 533 -9.26 0.19 13.54
CA VAL A 533 -9.98 1.39 13.07
C VAL A 533 -11.22 1.62 13.93
N TRP A 534 -12.03 0.57 14.13
CA TRP A 534 -13.24 0.64 14.96
C TRP A 534 -12.90 0.89 16.42
N ALA A 535 -11.88 0.22 16.96
CA ALA A 535 -11.37 0.49 18.30
C ALA A 535 -10.91 1.95 18.43
N SER A 536 -10.19 2.49 17.44
CA SER A 536 -9.74 3.89 17.42
C SER A 536 -10.91 4.87 17.43
N ALA A 537 -11.97 4.59 16.67
CA ALA A 537 -13.20 5.38 16.66
C ALA A 537 -13.89 5.37 18.04
N LEU A 538 -14.00 4.20 18.67
CA LEU A 538 -14.59 4.05 20.00
C LEU A 538 -13.75 4.75 21.08
N ILE A 539 -12.42 4.61 21.04
CA ILE A 539 -11.49 5.26 21.97
C ILE A 539 -11.65 6.78 21.89
N TYR A 540 -11.64 7.34 20.68
CA TYR A 540 -11.73 8.78 20.50
C TYR A 540 -13.14 9.30 20.80
N GLY A 541 -14.19 8.61 20.36
CA GLY A 541 -15.58 8.96 20.66
C GLY A 541 -15.88 8.93 22.16
N GLY A 542 -15.43 7.89 22.87
CA GLY A 542 -15.56 7.78 24.32
C GLY A 542 -14.82 8.90 25.06
N TYR A 543 -13.63 9.27 24.59
CA TYR A 543 -12.91 10.43 25.12
C TYR A 543 -13.70 11.73 24.94
N LEU A 544 -14.23 12.01 23.75
CA LEU A 544 -15.04 13.22 23.51
C LEU A 544 -16.25 13.30 24.45
N LEU A 545 -17.01 12.21 24.58
CA LEU A 545 -18.16 12.13 25.49
C LEU A 545 -17.78 12.36 26.96
N SER A 546 -16.65 11.82 27.41
CA SER A 546 -16.17 12.02 28.78
C SER A 546 -15.83 13.49 29.06
N THR A 547 -15.16 14.15 28.10
CA THR A 547 -14.79 15.57 28.24
C THR A 547 -16.00 16.49 28.21
N GLN A 548 -17.02 16.18 27.39
CA GLN A 548 -18.25 16.96 27.34
C GLN A 548 -19.05 16.84 28.64
N LYS A 549 -19.16 15.64 29.22
CA LYS A 549 -19.79 15.45 30.53
C LYS A 549 -19.09 16.22 31.64
N GLN A 550 -17.75 16.25 31.62
CA GLN A 550 -16.98 17.01 32.59
C GLN A 550 -17.25 18.52 32.46
N LEU A 551 -17.31 19.04 31.23
CA LEU A 551 -17.64 20.44 30.95
C LEU A 551 -19.07 20.82 31.39
N MET A 552 -20.05 19.93 31.21
CA MET A 552 -21.42 20.17 31.67
C MET A 552 -21.50 20.20 33.19
N ARG A 553 -20.87 19.25 33.89
CA ARG A 553 -20.81 19.24 35.36
C ARG A 553 -20.17 20.50 35.94
N THR A 554 -19.10 21.00 35.32
CA THR A 554 -18.46 22.26 35.76
C THR A 554 -19.26 23.53 35.46
N ARG A 555 -20.31 23.45 34.62
CA ARG A 555 -21.23 24.56 34.36
C ARG A 555 -22.44 24.56 35.31
N GLU A 556 -22.77 23.39 35.87
CA GLU A 556 -23.86 23.21 36.83
C GLU A 556 -23.42 23.46 38.29
N SER A 557 -22.12 23.31 38.58
CA SER A 557 -21.46 23.71 39.84
C SER A 557 -21.00 25.16 39.79
#